data_AF-A0A0U2ZGC7-F1
#
_entry.id   AF-A0A0U2ZGC7-F1
#
_cell.length_a   1.000
_cell.length_b   1.000
_cell.length_c   1.000
_cell.angle_alpha   90.00
_cell.angle_beta   90.00
_cell.angle_gamma   90.00
#
_symmetry.space_group_name_H-M   'P 1'
#
loop_
_entity.id
_entity.type
_entity.pdbx_description
1 polymer ?
#
loop_
_entity_poly.entity_id
_entity_poly.type
_entity_poly.pdbx_seq_one_letter_code
_entity_poly.pdbx_strand_id
1 'polypeptide(L)'
;MSYQVDQLLDRGVALKRSGNLEGARDCYIEALNADPTNMNVYLSLGKTAHLLRQQNLAIKCYLAFCHLMLSPIEKGIRQNNLPLHLKIQYEQLPLDALASLPKKSAFAIFMDTNTPRHLAHSLFDLSDQTLNSHPHLKPYSKIYDAHILGDGSHSRILQSFGLTASDQLATDEDIYIPAGQNFLLEEIQWSKIESTDVIDIYLKS
;
A
#
# COMPACT_ATOMS: atom_id res chain seq x y z
N MET A 1 5.63 1.52 19.77
CA MET A 1 4.47 0.67 19.46
C MET A 1 3.97 0.10 20.77
N SER A 2 2.67 0.17 21.06
CA SER A 2 2.14 -0.40 22.30
C SER A 2 2.06 -1.91 22.14
N TYR A 3 2.39 -2.65 23.20
CA TYR A 3 2.29 -4.11 23.23
C TYR A 3 0.91 -4.64 22.77
N GLN A 4 -0.15 -3.88 23.04
CA GLN A 4 -1.51 -4.19 22.61
C GLN A 4 -1.67 -4.13 21.08
N VAL A 5 -1.10 -3.13 20.41
CA VAL A 5 -1.19 -2.99 18.95
C VAL A 5 -0.48 -4.15 18.26
N ASP A 6 0.68 -4.56 18.77
CA ASP A 6 1.44 -5.69 18.22
C ASP A 6 0.65 -7.01 18.34
N GLN A 7 -0.01 -7.24 19.49
CA GLN A 7 -0.87 -8.41 19.68
C GLN A 7 -2.07 -8.42 18.73
N LEU A 8 -2.71 -7.27 18.52
CA LEU A 8 -3.84 -7.14 17.60
C LEU A 8 -3.40 -7.37 16.15
N LEU A 9 -2.21 -6.88 15.77
CA LEU A 9 -1.61 -7.15 14.47
C LEU A 9 -1.36 -8.65 14.26
N ASP A 10 -0.69 -9.31 15.20
CA ASP A 10 -0.37 -10.74 15.10
C ASP A 10 -1.64 -11.60 14.99
N ARG A 11 -2.65 -11.30 15.84
CA ARG A 11 -3.96 -11.96 15.79
C ARG A 11 -4.65 -11.70 14.45
N GLY A 12 -4.64 -10.47 13.97
CA GLY A 12 -5.22 -10.11 12.67
C GLY A 12 -4.56 -10.86 11.52
N VAL A 13 -3.23 -11.00 11.52
CA VAL A 13 -2.50 -11.75 10.49
C VAL A 13 -2.87 -13.22 10.53
N ALA A 14 -2.97 -13.83 11.73
CA ALA A 14 -3.37 -15.22 11.89
C ALA A 14 -4.80 -15.46 11.37
N LEU A 15 -5.75 -14.60 11.74
CA LEU A 15 -7.14 -14.66 11.28
C LEU A 15 -7.25 -14.49 9.76
N LYS A 16 -6.49 -13.56 9.17
CA LYS A 16 -6.44 -13.38 7.72
C LYS A 16 -5.96 -14.66 7.03
N ARG A 17 -4.84 -15.24 7.48
CA ARG A 17 -4.28 -16.48 6.91
C ARG A 17 -5.23 -17.67 7.03
N SER A 18 -6.07 -17.72 8.06
CA SER A 18 -7.09 -18.75 8.22
C SER A 18 -8.40 -18.45 7.46
N GLY A 19 -8.44 -17.37 6.66
CA GLY A 19 -9.62 -16.96 5.91
C GLY A 19 -10.70 -16.22 6.71
N ASN A 20 -10.51 -15.99 8.01
CA ASN A 20 -11.41 -15.15 8.82
C ASN A 20 -11.06 -13.67 8.62
N LEU A 21 -11.37 -13.18 7.43
CA LEU A 21 -11.04 -11.82 7.02
C LEU A 21 -11.76 -10.74 7.83
N GLU A 22 -12.99 -11.01 8.28
CA GLU A 22 -13.75 -10.06 9.09
C GLU A 22 -13.18 -9.93 10.50
N GLY A 23 -12.84 -11.06 11.13
CA GLY A 23 -12.14 -11.02 12.42
C GLY A 23 -10.76 -10.35 12.31
N ALA A 24 -10.07 -10.51 11.19
CA ALA A 24 -8.81 -9.81 10.93
C ALA A 24 -9.03 -8.29 10.83
N ARG A 25 -10.03 -7.86 10.06
CA ARG A 25 -10.41 -6.45 9.94
C ARG A 25 -10.72 -5.84 11.30
N ASP A 26 -11.52 -6.52 12.12
CA ASP A 26 -11.92 -6.02 13.44
C ASP A 26 -10.70 -5.83 14.37
N CYS A 27 -9.74 -6.77 14.34
CA CYS A 27 -8.47 -6.61 15.07
C CYS A 27 -7.70 -5.36 14.63
N TYR A 28 -7.62 -5.08 13.31
CA TYR A 28 -6.93 -3.91 12.80
C TYR A 28 -7.66 -2.61 13.12
N ILE A 29 -9.00 -2.59 13.11
CA ILE A 29 -9.77 -1.42 13.54
C ILE A 29 -9.51 -1.12 15.02
N GLU A 30 -9.50 -2.14 15.88
CA GLU A 30 -9.15 -1.99 17.29
C GLU A 30 -7.71 -1.47 17.46
N ALA A 31 -6.77 -1.95 16.63
CA ALA A 31 -5.39 -1.48 16.66
C ALA A 31 -5.27 0.00 16.25
N LEU A 32 -6.04 0.46 15.24
CA LEU A 32 -6.09 1.88 14.85
C LEU A 32 -6.71 2.77 15.93
N ASN A 33 -7.67 2.26 16.71
CA ASN A 33 -8.22 3.00 17.84
C ASN A 33 -7.17 3.21 18.94
N ALA A 34 -6.22 2.27 19.11
CA ALA A 34 -5.14 2.37 20.07
C ALA A 34 -3.95 3.21 19.56
N ASP A 35 -3.59 3.08 18.28
CA ASP A 35 -2.54 3.86 17.61
C ASP A 35 -2.97 4.22 16.18
N PRO A 36 -3.54 5.42 15.97
CA PRO A 36 -4.04 5.86 14.67
C PRO A 36 -2.92 6.20 13.67
N THR A 37 -1.65 6.11 14.08
CA THR A 37 -0.49 6.41 13.22
C THR A 37 0.32 5.17 12.86
N ASN A 38 -0.16 3.99 13.24
CA ASN A 38 0.55 2.75 12.98
C ASN A 38 0.45 2.32 11.51
N MET A 39 1.51 2.56 10.75
CA MET A 39 1.60 2.20 9.33
C MET A 39 1.36 0.69 9.08
N ASN A 40 1.88 -0.21 9.92
CA ASN A 40 1.70 -1.65 9.71
C ASN A 40 0.23 -2.07 9.78
N VAL A 41 -0.57 -1.38 10.61
CA VAL A 41 -2.01 -1.62 10.71
C VAL A 41 -2.71 -1.20 9.42
N TYR A 42 -2.41 -0.02 8.87
CA TYR A 42 -2.97 0.42 7.58
C TYR A 42 -2.61 -0.52 6.44
N LEU A 43 -1.36 -0.96 6.36
CA LEU A 43 -0.94 -1.91 5.32
C LEU A 43 -1.69 -3.25 5.45
N SER A 44 -1.86 -3.75 6.67
CA SER A 44 -2.53 -5.03 6.93
C SER A 44 -4.04 -4.95 6.72
N LEU A 45 -4.66 -3.84 7.13
CA LEU A 45 -6.06 -3.54 6.88
C LEU A 45 -6.33 -3.37 5.38
N GLY A 46 -5.45 -2.67 4.64
CA GLY A 46 -5.58 -2.51 3.19
C GLY A 46 -5.58 -3.85 2.44
N LYS A 47 -4.67 -4.76 2.81
CA LYS A 47 -4.63 -6.13 2.25
C LYS A 47 -5.90 -6.91 2.58
N THR A 48 -6.39 -6.78 3.81
CA THR A 48 -7.60 -7.49 4.26
C THR A 48 -8.85 -6.93 3.59
N ALA A 49 -8.95 -5.60 3.46
CA ALA A 49 -10.03 -4.93 2.73
C ALA A 49 -10.06 -5.34 1.25
N HIS A 50 -8.89 -5.49 0.62
CA HIS A 50 -8.81 -6.03 -0.74
C HIS A 50 -9.42 -7.43 -0.84
N LEU A 51 -9.03 -8.35 0.05
CA LEU A 51 -9.56 -9.72 0.07
C LEU A 51 -11.06 -9.76 0.36
N LEU A 52 -11.56 -8.81 1.15
CA LEU A 52 -12.99 -8.59 1.42
C LEU A 52 -13.72 -7.89 0.26
N ARG A 53 -13.03 -7.57 -0.84
CA ARG A 53 -13.55 -6.81 -1.98
C ARG A 53 -14.06 -5.41 -1.61
N GLN A 54 -13.56 -4.84 -0.52
CA GLN A 54 -13.86 -3.48 -0.06
C GLN A 54 -12.87 -2.49 -0.67
N GLN A 55 -13.00 -2.26 -1.99
CA GLN A 55 -12.06 -1.48 -2.80
C GLN A 55 -11.75 -0.10 -2.21
N ASN A 56 -12.79 0.69 -1.89
CA ASN A 56 -12.62 2.04 -1.35
C ASN A 56 -11.84 2.04 -0.03
N LEU A 57 -12.12 1.10 0.87
CA LEU A 57 -11.40 1.00 2.13
C LEU A 57 -9.92 0.62 1.91
N ALA A 58 -9.65 -0.32 1.00
CA ALA A 58 -8.29 -0.72 0.67
C ALA A 58 -7.46 0.48 0.16
N ILE A 59 -8.01 1.24 -0.80
CA ILE A 59 -7.37 2.44 -1.36
C ILE A 59 -7.09 3.46 -0.26
N LYS A 60 -8.09 3.79 0.57
CA LYS A 60 -7.95 4.73 1.70
C LYS A 60 -6.86 4.30 2.68
N CYS A 61 -6.74 3.00 2.95
CA CYS A 61 -5.68 2.48 3.83
C CYS A 61 -4.28 2.65 3.22
N TYR A 62 -4.10 2.38 1.92
CA TYR A 62 -2.80 2.57 1.27
C TYR A 62 -2.42 4.05 1.13
N LEU A 63 -3.40 4.93 0.89
CA LEU A 63 -3.19 6.38 0.94
C LEU A 63 -2.75 6.85 2.33
N ALA A 64 -3.42 6.39 3.39
CA ALA A 64 -3.04 6.69 4.77
C ALA A 64 -1.64 6.17 5.12
N PHE A 65 -1.31 4.93 4.72
CA PHE A 65 0.03 4.36 4.87
C PHE A 65 1.09 5.24 4.20
N CYS A 66 0.88 5.56 2.93
CA CYS A 66 1.84 6.33 2.14
C CYS A 66 1.99 7.75 2.73
N HIS A 67 0.89 8.39 3.12
CA HIS A 67 0.92 9.72 3.77
C HIS A 67 1.74 9.71 5.06
N LEU A 68 1.55 8.73 5.95
CA LEU A 68 2.32 8.60 7.19
C LEU A 68 3.81 8.35 6.93
N MET A 69 4.14 7.62 5.86
CA MET A 69 5.52 7.38 5.44
C MET A 69 6.19 8.66 4.89
N LEU A 70 5.47 9.45 4.10
CA LEU A 70 5.98 10.67 3.47
C LEU A 70 6.04 11.87 4.42
N SER A 71 5.12 11.97 5.37
CA SER A 71 5.03 13.09 6.33
C SER A 71 6.35 13.43 7.04
N PRO A 72 7.06 12.47 7.69
CA PRO A 72 8.35 12.75 8.33
C PRO A 72 9.46 13.07 7.32
N ILE A 73 9.37 12.57 6.08
CA ILE A 73 10.34 12.86 5.01
C ILE A 73 10.21 14.33 4.59
N GLU A 74 8.99 14.81 4.35
CA GLU A 74 8.74 16.20 3.98
C GLU A 74 9.25 17.16 5.06
N LYS A 75 8.91 16.87 6.32
CA LYS A 75 9.38 17.63 7.47
C LYS A 75 10.91 17.61 7.59
N GLY A 76 11.52 16.44 7.39
CA GLY A 76 12.97 16.26 7.41
C GLY A 76 13.69 17.08 6.34
N ILE A 77 13.17 17.12 5.11
CA ILE A 77 13.69 17.96 4.02
C ILE A 77 13.59 19.44 4.38
N ARG A 78 12.41 19.90 4.82
CA ARG A 78 12.18 21.30 5.21
C ARG A 78 13.09 21.76 6.35
N GLN A 79 13.35 20.88 7.30
CA GLN A 79 14.18 21.17 8.48
C GLN A 79 15.66 20.87 8.27
N ASN A 80 16.08 20.42 7.08
CA ASN A 80 17.43 19.96 6.78
C ASN A 80 17.93 18.88 7.77
N ASN A 81 17.04 17.97 8.15
CA ASN A 81 17.29 16.87 9.09
C ASN A 81 16.77 15.52 8.52
N LEU A 82 16.92 15.34 7.21
CA LEU A 82 16.55 14.09 6.56
C LEU A 82 17.56 12.98 6.94
N PRO A 83 17.11 11.75 7.26
CA PRO A 83 18.01 10.65 7.57
C PRO A 83 19.02 10.40 6.44
N LEU A 84 20.27 10.07 6.79
CA LEU A 84 21.40 10.02 5.85
C LEU A 84 21.13 9.18 4.60
N HIS A 85 20.51 8.00 4.75
CA HIS A 85 20.22 7.11 3.62
C HIS A 85 19.28 7.77 2.59
N LEU A 86 18.22 8.46 3.06
CA LEU A 86 17.30 9.21 2.21
C LEU A 86 17.95 10.49 1.66
N LYS A 87 18.82 11.14 2.45
CA LYS A 87 19.52 12.34 2.03
C LYS A 87 20.41 12.09 0.82
N ILE A 88 21.18 11.01 0.82
CA ILE A 88 22.04 10.64 -0.31
C ILE A 88 21.22 10.46 -1.59
N GLN A 89 20.09 9.76 -1.50
CA GLN A 89 19.22 9.53 -2.64
C GLN A 89 18.55 10.81 -3.12
N TYR A 90 18.03 11.62 -2.19
CA TYR A 90 17.39 12.90 -2.49
C TYR A 90 18.34 13.87 -3.21
N GLU A 91 19.59 13.96 -2.77
CA GLU A 91 20.61 14.85 -3.36
C GLU A 91 21.12 14.37 -4.74
N GLN A 92 20.93 13.09 -5.08
CA GLN A 92 21.26 12.54 -6.40
C GLN A 92 20.17 12.79 -7.46
N LEU A 93 18.98 13.23 -7.05
CA LEU A 93 17.89 13.45 -7.98
C LEU A 93 18.14 14.69 -8.84
N PRO A 94 17.84 14.62 -10.16
CA PRO A 94 17.88 15.78 -11.04
C PRO A 94 16.99 16.93 -10.52
N LEU A 95 17.47 18.17 -10.64
CA LEU A 95 16.75 19.34 -10.13
C LEU A 95 15.39 19.56 -10.81
N ASP A 96 15.30 19.24 -12.10
CA ASP A 96 14.07 19.27 -12.88
C ASP A 96 13.07 18.19 -12.43
N ALA A 97 13.55 17.00 -12.09
CA ALA A 97 12.71 15.95 -11.50
C ALA A 97 12.16 16.37 -10.13
N LEU A 98 12.98 17.02 -9.29
CA LEU A 98 12.50 17.55 -8.00
C LEU A 98 11.48 18.69 -8.16
N ALA A 99 11.65 19.52 -9.20
CA ALA A 99 10.76 20.65 -9.46
C ALA A 99 9.38 20.23 -9.98
N SER A 100 9.25 19.04 -10.58
CA SER A 100 7.97 18.52 -11.07
C SER A 100 7.14 17.79 -10.01
N LEU A 101 7.73 17.45 -8.86
CA LEU A 101 7.02 16.76 -7.79
C LEU A 101 6.01 17.68 -7.08
N PRO A 102 4.84 17.16 -6.68
CA PRO A 102 3.86 17.94 -5.92
C PRO A 102 4.42 18.40 -4.55
N LYS A 103 5.25 17.56 -3.95
CA LYS A 103 6.07 17.84 -2.76
C LYS A 103 7.39 17.11 -2.86
N LYS A 104 8.43 17.62 -2.20
CA LYS A 104 9.78 17.06 -2.32
C LYS A 104 9.85 15.63 -1.81
N SER A 105 9.09 15.28 -0.76
CA SER A 105 8.95 13.91 -0.24
C SER A 105 8.41 12.90 -1.26
N ALA A 106 7.70 13.33 -2.30
CA ALA A 106 7.09 12.44 -3.28
C ALA A 106 8.08 11.52 -4.01
N PHE A 107 9.39 11.87 -4.03
CA PHE A 107 10.42 10.97 -4.58
C PHE A 107 10.42 9.59 -3.92
N ALA A 108 10.06 9.50 -2.64
CA ALA A 108 10.06 8.25 -1.89
C ALA A 108 8.99 7.26 -2.40
N ILE A 109 7.95 7.73 -3.12
CA ILE A 109 6.98 6.87 -3.82
C ILE A 109 7.67 6.00 -4.87
N PHE A 110 8.72 6.52 -5.52
CA PHE A 110 9.47 5.78 -6.54
C PHE A 110 10.49 4.81 -5.98
N MET A 111 10.78 4.92 -4.68
CA MET A 111 11.69 4.01 -3.98
C MET A 111 10.97 2.83 -3.32
N ASP A 112 9.68 2.98 -3.03
CA ASP A 112 8.83 1.90 -2.52
C ASP A 112 8.12 1.18 -3.67
N THR A 113 8.37 -0.11 -3.82
CA THR A 113 7.68 -0.94 -4.81
C THR A 113 6.44 -1.64 -4.23
N ASN A 114 6.27 -1.68 -2.91
CA ASN A 114 5.22 -2.46 -2.29
C ASN A 114 3.87 -1.73 -2.21
N THR A 115 3.84 -0.50 -1.68
CA THR A 115 2.58 0.23 -1.51
C THR A 115 1.93 0.55 -2.84
N PRO A 116 2.64 1.08 -3.85
CA PRO A 116 2.05 1.34 -5.16
C PRO A 116 1.45 0.08 -5.79
N ARG A 117 2.18 -1.05 -5.74
CA ARG A 117 1.68 -2.34 -6.22
C ARG A 117 0.39 -2.76 -5.53
N HIS A 118 0.36 -2.75 -4.20
CA HIS A 118 -0.81 -3.18 -3.44
C HIS A 118 -2.05 -2.31 -3.71
N LEU A 119 -1.82 -1.01 -3.85
CA LEU A 119 -2.85 -0.05 -4.22
C LEU A 119 -3.38 -0.32 -5.63
N ALA A 120 -2.49 -0.52 -6.62
CA ALA A 120 -2.87 -0.76 -8.00
C ALA A 120 -3.66 -2.06 -8.17
N HIS A 121 -3.28 -3.14 -7.50
CA HIS A 121 -4.11 -4.35 -7.46
C HIS A 121 -5.51 -4.06 -6.92
N SER A 122 -5.62 -3.23 -5.88
CA SER A 122 -6.94 -2.87 -5.33
C SER A 122 -7.76 -2.00 -6.29
N LEU A 123 -7.11 -1.16 -7.11
CA LEU A 123 -7.79 -0.39 -8.16
C LEU A 123 -8.23 -1.28 -9.33
N PHE A 124 -7.35 -2.15 -9.81
CA PHE A 124 -7.54 -2.86 -11.07
C PHE A 124 -8.32 -4.15 -10.87
N ASP A 125 -7.95 -4.96 -9.88
CA ASP A 125 -8.50 -6.30 -9.68
C ASP A 125 -9.93 -6.28 -9.14
N LEU A 126 -10.31 -5.19 -8.49
CA LEU A 126 -11.64 -5.01 -7.92
C LEU A 126 -12.56 -4.19 -8.83
N SER A 127 -12.08 -3.82 -10.03
CA SER A 127 -12.85 -3.15 -11.07
C SER A 127 -13.21 -4.13 -12.19
N ASP A 128 -14.48 -4.50 -12.28
CA ASP A 128 -14.98 -5.36 -13.37
C ASP A 128 -14.70 -4.74 -14.75
N GLN A 129 -14.80 -3.42 -14.87
CA GLN A 129 -14.48 -2.71 -16.11
C GLN A 129 -13.01 -2.90 -16.50
N THR A 130 -12.09 -2.77 -15.53
CA THR A 130 -10.65 -2.91 -15.78
C THR A 130 -10.31 -4.35 -16.15
N LEU A 131 -10.80 -5.34 -15.39
CA LEU A 131 -10.53 -6.76 -15.69
C LEU A 131 -11.18 -7.24 -16.98
N ASN A 132 -12.33 -6.67 -17.38
CA ASN A 132 -12.96 -7.03 -18.65
C ASN A 132 -12.24 -6.42 -19.86
N SER A 133 -11.67 -5.22 -19.71
CA SER A 133 -10.83 -4.60 -20.75
C SER A 133 -9.43 -5.20 -20.82
N HIS A 134 -8.92 -5.77 -19.72
CA HIS A 134 -7.59 -6.38 -19.63
C HIS A 134 -7.66 -7.83 -19.11
N PRO A 135 -8.24 -8.76 -19.89
CA PRO A 135 -8.49 -10.13 -19.41
C PRO A 135 -7.21 -10.89 -19.05
N HIS A 136 -6.06 -10.50 -19.60
CA HIS A 136 -4.75 -11.07 -19.26
C HIS A 136 -4.31 -10.79 -17.81
N LEU A 137 -4.92 -9.81 -17.12
CA LEU A 137 -4.64 -9.50 -15.71
C LEU A 137 -5.39 -10.41 -14.74
N LYS A 138 -6.43 -11.14 -15.20
CA LYS A 138 -7.27 -12.00 -14.33
C LYS A 138 -6.45 -13.07 -13.58
N PRO A 139 -5.47 -13.78 -14.20
CA PRO A 139 -4.59 -14.67 -13.46
C PRO A 139 -3.80 -13.97 -12.36
N TYR A 140 -3.21 -12.81 -12.66
CA TYR A 140 -2.40 -12.04 -11.71
C TYR A 140 -3.21 -11.53 -10.52
N SER A 141 -4.47 -11.14 -10.74
CA SER A 141 -5.40 -10.83 -9.65
C SER A 141 -5.59 -12.01 -8.68
N LYS A 142 -5.78 -13.23 -9.20
CA LYS A 142 -5.92 -14.44 -8.36
C LYS A 142 -4.63 -14.83 -7.66
N ILE A 143 -3.50 -14.63 -8.33
CA ILE A 143 -2.18 -14.84 -7.75
C ILE A 143 -1.94 -13.85 -6.61
N TYR A 144 -2.32 -12.59 -6.80
CA TYR A 144 -2.19 -11.56 -5.79
C TYR A 144 -3.07 -11.84 -4.57
N ASP A 145 -4.33 -12.24 -4.75
CA ASP A 145 -5.22 -12.70 -3.66
C ASP A 145 -4.50 -13.76 -2.79
N ALA A 146 -3.94 -14.80 -3.42
CA ALA A 146 -3.23 -15.89 -2.74
C ALA A 146 -1.95 -15.40 -2.02
N HIS A 147 -1.21 -14.48 -2.66
CA HIS A 147 -0.01 -13.88 -2.08
C HIS A 147 -0.34 -13.11 -0.80
N ILE A 148 -1.34 -12.22 -0.84
CA ILE A 148 -1.67 -11.39 0.32
C ILE A 148 -2.47 -12.13 1.39
N LEU A 149 -3.19 -13.21 1.04
CA LEU A 149 -3.82 -14.11 2.00
C LEU A 149 -2.74 -14.79 2.86
N GLY A 150 -1.68 -15.31 2.22
CA GLY A 150 -0.52 -15.86 2.91
C GLY A 150 -0.78 -17.20 3.59
N ASP A 151 -1.71 -17.99 3.08
CA ASP A 151 -2.06 -19.35 3.52
C ASP A 151 -1.15 -20.44 2.91
N GLY A 152 -0.12 -20.04 2.15
CA GLY A 152 0.79 -20.95 1.44
C GLY A 152 0.28 -21.41 0.08
N SER A 153 -0.88 -20.95 -0.38
CA SER A 153 -1.44 -21.34 -1.69
C SER A 153 -0.78 -20.66 -2.89
N HIS A 154 -0.03 -19.57 -2.68
CA HIS A 154 0.51 -18.70 -3.73
C HIS A 154 1.24 -19.45 -4.86
N SER A 155 2.23 -20.30 -4.54
CA SER A 155 2.98 -21.04 -5.55
C SER A 155 2.12 -22.02 -6.34
N ARG A 156 1.12 -22.65 -5.70
CA ARG A 156 0.18 -23.56 -6.37
C ARG A 156 -0.73 -22.81 -7.34
N ILE A 157 -1.19 -21.61 -6.96
CA ILE A 157 -2.03 -20.77 -7.83
C ILE A 157 -1.23 -20.28 -9.04
N LEU A 158 0.01 -19.83 -8.87
CA LEU A 158 0.93 -19.50 -9.96
C LEU A 158 1.04 -20.64 -10.98
N GLN A 159 1.37 -21.84 -10.49
CA GLN A 159 1.51 -23.03 -11.34
C GLN A 159 0.22 -23.41 -12.07
N SER A 160 -0.94 -23.21 -11.45
CA SER A 160 -2.24 -23.51 -12.07
C SER A 160 -2.53 -22.66 -13.32
N PHE A 161 -1.92 -21.48 -13.42
CA PHE A 161 -1.97 -20.61 -14.59
C PHE A 161 -0.77 -20.78 -15.52
N GLY A 162 0.16 -21.70 -15.24
CA GLY A 162 1.40 -21.85 -15.99
C GLY A 162 2.38 -20.67 -15.83
N LEU A 163 2.26 -19.91 -14.75
CA LEU A 163 3.06 -18.72 -14.46
C LEU A 163 4.10 -18.99 -13.37
N THR A 164 5.16 -18.20 -13.39
CA THR A 164 6.25 -18.20 -12.41
C THR A 164 6.23 -16.95 -11.54
N ALA A 165 7.00 -16.95 -10.46
CA ALA A 165 7.20 -15.75 -9.66
C ALA A 165 7.86 -14.61 -10.47
N SER A 166 8.69 -14.94 -11.47
CA SER A 166 9.31 -13.96 -12.36
C SER A 166 8.28 -13.30 -13.28
N ASP A 167 7.30 -14.05 -13.79
CA ASP A 167 6.21 -13.49 -14.61
C ASP A 167 5.34 -12.53 -13.78
N GLN A 168 5.07 -12.88 -12.52
CA GLN A 168 4.38 -11.98 -11.60
C GLN A 168 5.19 -10.71 -11.35
N LEU A 169 6.49 -10.82 -11.05
CA LEU A 169 7.34 -9.65 -10.80
C LEU A 169 7.41 -8.74 -12.02
N ALA A 170 7.58 -9.29 -13.23
CA ALA A 170 7.58 -8.51 -14.46
C ALA A 170 6.24 -7.78 -14.66
N THR A 171 5.11 -8.45 -14.41
CA THR A 171 3.79 -7.81 -14.51
C THR A 171 3.58 -6.73 -13.45
N ASP A 172 4.06 -6.97 -12.22
CA ASP A 172 4.04 -5.98 -11.14
C ASP A 172 4.85 -4.73 -11.55
N GLU A 173 6.05 -4.91 -12.10
CA GLU A 173 6.96 -3.84 -12.53
C GLU A 173 6.45 -3.06 -13.73
N ASP A 174 5.88 -3.75 -14.73
CA ASP A 174 5.43 -3.13 -15.98
C ASP A 174 4.07 -2.42 -15.84
N ILE A 175 3.19 -2.91 -14.96
CA ILE A 175 1.78 -2.49 -14.92
C ILE A 175 1.39 -1.93 -13.55
N TYR A 176 1.49 -2.74 -12.50
CA TYR A 176 0.88 -2.38 -11.20
C TYR A 176 1.67 -1.29 -10.47
N ILE A 177 3.00 -1.39 -10.41
CA ILE A 177 3.83 -0.42 -9.69
C ILE A 177 3.69 0.98 -10.32
N PRO A 178 3.88 1.18 -11.64
CA PRO A 178 3.75 2.51 -12.24
C PRO A 178 2.34 3.08 -12.11
N ALA A 179 1.30 2.26 -12.29
CA ALA A 179 -0.08 2.69 -12.11
C ALA A 179 -0.36 3.16 -10.67
N GLY A 180 0.14 2.42 -9.67
CA GLY A 180 0.01 2.79 -8.27
C GLY A 180 0.79 4.06 -7.92
N GLN A 181 1.98 4.24 -8.49
CA GLN A 181 2.80 5.44 -8.27
C GLN A 181 2.09 6.68 -8.79
N ASN A 182 1.55 6.61 -10.01
CA ASN A 182 0.77 7.70 -10.61
C ASN A 182 -0.45 8.04 -9.76
N PHE A 183 -1.22 7.03 -9.34
CA PHE A 183 -2.39 7.25 -8.49
C PHE A 183 -2.02 7.89 -7.15
N LEU A 184 -0.94 7.44 -6.49
CA LEU A 184 -0.48 8.05 -5.24
C LEU A 184 -0.07 9.52 -5.44
N LEU A 185 0.59 9.85 -6.54
CA LEU A 185 0.96 11.23 -6.86
C LEU A 185 -0.26 12.14 -7.04
N GLU A 186 -1.35 11.60 -7.58
CA GLU A 186 -2.59 12.35 -7.81
C GLU A 186 -3.45 12.49 -6.54
N GLU A 187 -3.55 11.42 -5.74
CA GLU A 187 -4.57 11.29 -4.69
C GLU A 187 -4.07 11.59 -3.27
N ILE A 188 -2.75 11.64 -3.07
CA ILE A 188 -2.20 12.08 -1.78
C ILE A 188 -2.60 13.54 -1.52
N GLN A 189 -3.00 13.82 -0.28
CA GLN A 189 -3.41 15.16 0.16
C GLN A 189 -2.17 15.99 0.46
N TRP A 190 -1.45 16.40 -0.58
CA TRP A 190 -0.16 17.08 -0.52
C TRP A 190 -0.17 18.40 0.27
N SER A 191 -1.31 19.10 0.30
CA SER A 191 -1.49 20.30 1.11
C SER A 191 -1.47 20.02 2.62
N LYS A 192 -1.81 18.79 3.02
CA LYS A 192 -1.85 18.31 4.40
C LYS A 192 -0.72 17.34 4.75
N ILE A 193 0.29 17.16 3.89
CA ILE A 193 1.28 16.07 4.00
C ILE A 193 2.07 16.05 5.33
N GLU A 194 2.26 17.20 5.99
CA GLU A 194 2.93 17.25 7.31
C GLU A 194 2.01 16.83 8.47
N SER A 195 0.70 16.66 8.23
CA SER A 195 -0.23 16.11 9.22
C SER A 195 -0.05 14.60 9.35
N THR A 196 -0.34 14.08 10.54
CA THR A 196 -0.39 12.62 10.80
C THR A 196 -1.80 12.14 11.11
N ASP A 197 -2.80 13.03 11.13
CA ASP A 197 -4.22 12.67 11.31
C ASP A 197 -4.82 12.12 10.01
N VAL A 198 -4.31 10.96 9.58
CA VAL A 198 -4.74 10.31 8.35
C VAL A 198 -6.15 9.72 8.43
N ILE A 199 -6.68 9.55 9.64
CA ILE A 199 -8.08 9.14 9.84
C ILE A 199 -9.01 10.26 9.36
N ASP A 200 -8.77 11.50 9.77
CA ASP A 200 -9.54 12.66 9.29
C ASP A 200 -9.38 12.86 7.79
N ILE A 201 -8.16 12.71 7.28
CA ILE A 201 -7.85 12.96 5.87
C ILE A 201 -8.53 11.95 4.94
N TYR A 202 -8.46 10.64 5.25
CA TYR A 202 -8.83 9.58 4.30
C TYR A 202 -10.01 8.71 4.74
N LEU A 203 -10.25 8.52 6.04
CA LEU A 203 -11.20 7.52 6.52
C LEU A 203 -12.54 8.09 6.95
N LYS A 204 -12.62 9.38 7.33
CA LYS A 204 -13.87 10.06 7.69
C LYS A 204 -14.57 10.76 6.52
N SER A 205 -13.89 10.89 5.38
CA SER A 205 -14.35 11.58 4.17
C SER A 205 -15.22 10.72 3.25
#